data_AF-W4RMK3-F1
#
_entry.id   AF-W4RMK3-F1
#
_cell.length_a   1.000
_cell.length_b   1.000
_cell.length_c   1.000
_cell.angle_alpha   90.00
_cell.angle_beta   90.00
_cell.angle_gamma   90.00
#
_symmetry.space_group_name_H-M   'P 1'
#
loop_
_entity.id
_entity.type
_entity.pdbx_description
1 polymer ?
#
loop_
_entity_poly.entity_id
_entity_poly.type
_entity_poly.pdbx_seq_one_letter_code
_entity_poly.pdbx_strand_id
1 'polypeptide(L)'
;MTGYSDIMMKFISMKDSGPIEIIGKNHSIPLQYLGMEKEYPVSRYFGGSPVAVVDETVFEKLKKDTDPEIQRGSSLYIGIDIQDEADLERANDLFNENKYHEANMNESRLDSENIQKKQMGLTMFIVGFLGLTFLVTSGCILYFKQMDQTEDEKTNYTILRKLGFTQGDLLRGIQAKQAFNFGIPLAIGLLHSYFAVKSGWFFFGTELWWPMLIVMGLYTALYSIFAVLSVVHSKKVIRESL
;
A
#
# COMPACT_ATOMS: atom_id res chain seq x y z
N MET A 1 -22.35 -0.52 18.44
CA MET A 1 -22.06 -1.53 17.39
C MET A 1 -20.55 -1.67 17.28
N THR A 2 -20.04 -2.81 16.84
CA THR A 2 -18.60 -3.13 16.88
C THR A 2 -18.11 -3.70 15.53
N GLY A 3 -16.81 -3.83 15.31
CA GLY A 3 -16.24 -4.63 14.21
C GLY A 3 -16.25 -3.97 12.83
N TYR A 4 -15.93 -2.68 12.75
CA TYR A 4 -15.90 -1.92 11.49
C TYR A 4 -14.46 -1.57 11.06
N SER A 5 -14.23 -1.38 9.75
CA SER A 5 -12.94 -0.92 9.21
C SER A 5 -12.94 0.59 8.91
N ASP A 6 -11.76 1.22 8.89
CA ASP A 6 -11.64 2.66 8.57
C ASP A 6 -12.19 3.00 7.17
N ILE A 7 -12.10 2.07 6.23
CA ILE A 7 -12.70 2.17 4.90
C ILE A 7 -14.23 2.23 5.01
N MET A 8 -14.81 1.37 5.83
CA MET A 8 -16.26 1.29 6.04
C MET A 8 -16.84 2.60 6.61
N MET A 9 -16.14 3.28 7.52
CA MET A 9 -16.57 4.60 8.04
C MET A 9 -16.69 5.67 6.95
N LYS A 10 -15.83 5.62 5.92
CA LYS A 10 -15.87 6.60 4.84
C LYS A 10 -17.08 6.41 3.91
N PHE A 11 -17.60 5.19 3.81
CA PHE A 11 -18.74 4.86 2.94
C PHE A 11 -20.07 4.74 3.70
N ILE A 12 -20.04 4.42 4.99
CA ILE A 12 -21.22 4.29 5.85
C ILE A 12 -21.15 5.40 6.91
N SER A 13 -21.84 6.51 6.64
CA SER A 13 -21.96 7.61 7.61
C SER A 13 -23.07 7.28 8.63
N MET A 14 -22.73 6.60 9.72
CA MET A 14 -23.61 6.58 10.89
C MET A 14 -23.36 7.82 11.74
N LYS A 15 -24.42 8.31 12.39
CA LYS A 15 -24.28 9.36 13.42
C LYS A 15 -23.47 8.80 14.59
N ASP A 16 -22.95 9.67 15.46
CA ASP A 16 -22.20 9.23 16.66
C ASP A 16 -23.10 8.53 17.69
N SER A 17 -24.36 8.96 17.80
CA SER A 17 -25.40 8.32 18.59
C SER A 17 -26.78 8.67 18.04
N GLY A 18 -27.82 7.94 18.43
CA GLY A 18 -29.19 8.27 18.04
C GLY A 18 -30.18 7.12 18.19
N PRO A 19 -31.48 7.37 17.99
CA PRO A 19 -32.46 6.30 17.94
C PRO A 19 -32.20 5.43 16.70
N ILE A 20 -32.19 4.12 16.90
CA ILE A 20 -32.17 3.11 15.85
C ILE A 20 -33.29 2.12 16.11
N GLU A 21 -33.58 1.30 15.10
CA GLU A 21 -34.55 0.23 15.23
C GLU A 21 -33.94 -1.06 14.67
N ILE A 22 -34.03 -2.15 15.44
CA ILE A 22 -33.66 -3.48 14.94
C ILE A 22 -34.93 -4.18 14.50
N ILE A 23 -34.96 -4.54 13.22
CA ILE A 23 -36.10 -5.18 12.57
C ILE A 23 -35.90 -6.70 12.64
N GLY A 24 -36.79 -7.38 13.35
CA GLY A 24 -36.97 -8.83 13.28
C GLY A 24 -37.96 -9.23 12.19
N LYS A 25 -38.38 -10.49 12.17
CA LYS A 25 -39.33 -11.00 11.18
C LYS A 25 -40.71 -10.33 11.30
N ASN A 26 -41.20 -10.17 12.53
CA ASN A 26 -42.55 -9.67 12.80
C ASN A 26 -42.57 -8.41 13.68
N HIS A 27 -41.50 -8.18 14.45
CA HIS A 27 -41.43 -7.10 15.42
C HIS A 27 -40.23 -6.19 15.15
N SER A 28 -40.41 -4.93 15.50
CA SER A 28 -39.37 -3.93 15.46
C SER A 28 -39.04 -3.49 16.89
N ILE A 29 -37.76 -3.43 17.22
CA ILE A 29 -37.29 -3.10 18.56
C ILE A 29 -36.57 -1.75 18.50
N PRO A 30 -37.16 -0.66 19.04
CA PRO A 30 -36.47 0.61 19.13
C PRO A 30 -35.36 0.53 20.18
N LEU A 31 -34.17 1.00 19.81
CA LEU A 31 -32.99 1.05 20.66
C LEU A 31 -32.32 2.41 20.55
N GLN A 32 -31.52 2.74 21.57
CA GLN A 32 -30.60 3.87 21.51
C GLN A 32 -29.23 3.36 21.07
N TYR A 33 -28.78 3.80 19.90
CA TYR A 33 -27.43 3.56 19.43
C TYR A 33 -26.45 4.49 20.15
N LEU A 34 -25.43 3.88 20.76
CA LEU A 34 -24.45 4.54 21.62
C LEU A 34 -23.13 4.89 20.91
N GLY A 35 -22.88 4.33 19.72
CA GLY A 35 -21.62 4.54 19.00
C GLY A 35 -21.06 3.29 18.33
N MET A 36 -19.94 3.49 17.64
CA MET A 36 -19.15 2.45 16.98
C MET A 36 -17.85 2.20 17.75
N GLU A 37 -17.51 0.91 17.94
CA GLU A 37 -16.22 0.50 18.48
C GLU A 37 -15.45 -0.36 17.45
N LYS A 38 -14.12 -0.24 17.44
CA LYS A 38 -13.25 -0.96 16.49
C LYS A 38 -13.08 -2.45 16.82
N GLU A 39 -13.43 -2.86 18.03
CA GLU A 39 -13.21 -4.24 18.49
C GLU A 39 -14.09 -5.24 17.74
N TYR A 40 -13.60 -6.47 17.58
CA TYR A 40 -14.31 -7.56 16.94
C TYR A 40 -14.62 -8.64 17.98
N PRO A 41 -15.69 -8.49 18.77
CA PRO A 41 -16.02 -9.41 19.87
C PRO A 41 -16.48 -10.79 19.39
N VAL A 42 -16.76 -10.94 18.09
CA VAL A 42 -17.18 -12.21 17.48
C VAL A 42 -16.29 -12.55 16.30
N SER A 43 -16.14 -13.85 16.05
CA SER A 43 -15.38 -14.36 14.90
C SER A 43 -15.93 -13.82 13.58
N ARG A 44 -15.02 -13.61 12.62
CA ARG A 44 -15.35 -13.30 11.21
C ARG A 44 -16.29 -14.33 10.58
N TYR A 45 -16.33 -15.55 11.12
CA TYR A 45 -17.33 -16.54 10.75
C TYR A 45 -18.73 -15.93 10.78
N PHE A 46 -19.11 -15.14 11.78
CA PHE A 46 -20.44 -14.54 11.85
C PHE A 46 -20.66 -13.32 10.94
N GLY A 47 -19.60 -12.81 10.28
CA GLY A 47 -19.73 -11.79 9.22
C GLY A 47 -18.58 -10.78 9.14
N GLY A 48 -18.71 -9.88 8.16
CA GLY A 48 -17.86 -8.70 7.90
C GLY A 48 -18.66 -7.39 7.94
N SER A 49 -19.71 -7.36 8.76
CA SER A 49 -20.58 -6.21 9.02
C SER A 49 -20.51 -5.83 10.49
N PRO A 50 -20.86 -4.59 10.86
CA PRO A 50 -20.89 -4.19 12.24
C PRO A 50 -21.83 -5.06 13.05
N VAL A 51 -21.38 -5.46 14.23
CA VAL A 51 -22.13 -6.32 15.15
C VAL A 51 -22.85 -5.44 16.16
N ALA A 52 -24.16 -5.63 16.29
CA ALA A 52 -24.95 -4.97 17.31
C ALA A 52 -24.77 -5.72 18.63
N VAL A 53 -24.17 -5.06 19.62
CA VAL A 53 -24.15 -5.53 21.01
C VAL A 53 -25.40 -4.96 21.68
N VAL A 54 -26.24 -5.85 22.20
CA VAL A 54 -27.52 -5.51 22.83
C VAL A 54 -27.65 -6.22 24.16
N ASP A 55 -28.54 -5.74 25.02
CA ASP A 55 -28.85 -6.42 26.28
C ASP A 55 -29.43 -7.82 26.05
N GLU A 56 -29.19 -8.71 27.01
CA GLU A 56 -29.66 -10.11 26.99
C GLU A 56 -31.17 -10.23 26.69
N THR A 57 -31.97 -9.34 27.28
CA THR A 57 -33.43 -9.35 27.07
C THR A 57 -33.84 -9.01 25.64
N VAL A 58 -33.07 -8.14 24.97
CA VAL A 58 -33.28 -7.78 23.56
C VAL A 58 -32.80 -8.91 22.67
N PHE A 59 -31.64 -9.48 22.97
CA PHE A 59 -31.09 -10.63 22.24
C PHE A 59 -32.07 -11.81 22.22
N GLU A 60 -32.61 -12.19 23.38
CA GLU A 60 -33.57 -13.30 23.49
C GLU A 60 -34.92 -13.02 22.79
N LYS A 61 -35.33 -11.75 22.67
CA LYS A 61 -36.49 -11.36 21.83
C LYS A 61 -36.18 -11.54 20.35
N LEU A 62 -35.03 -11.03 19.89
CA LEU A 62 -34.61 -11.14 18.49
C LEU A 62 -34.43 -12.59 18.06
N LYS A 63 -33.85 -13.43 18.93
CA LYS A 63 -33.68 -14.87 18.71
C LYS A 63 -35.00 -15.63 18.50
N LYS A 64 -36.10 -15.15 19.09
CA LYS A 64 -37.45 -15.72 18.91
C LYS A 64 -38.16 -15.20 17.67
N ASP A 65 -37.72 -14.07 17.13
CA ASP A 65 -38.29 -13.39 15.95
C ASP A 65 -37.31 -13.38 14.76
N THR A 66 -36.45 -14.40 14.67
CA THR A 66 -35.50 -14.54 13.56
C THR A 66 -36.22 -14.87 12.27
N ASP A 67 -35.82 -14.23 11.17
CA ASP A 67 -36.26 -14.62 9.83
C ASP A 67 -35.38 -15.76 9.28
N PRO A 68 -35.94 -16.99 9.09
CA PRO A 68 -35.18 -18.14 8.60
C PRO A 68 -34.58 -17.94 7.20
N GLU A 69 -35.15 -17.09 6.35
CA GLU A 69 -34.67 -16.88 4.98
C GLU A 69 -33.29 -16.22 4.92
N ILE A 70 -32.94 -15.45 5.96
CA ILE A 70 -31.66 -14.73 6.06
C ILE A 70 -30.71 -15.33 7.10
N GLN A 71 -31.10 -16.44 7.77
CA GLN A 71 -30.22 -17.12 8.72
C GLN A 71 -29.23 -18.05 8.02
N ARG A 72 -28.06 -18.22 8.66
CA ARG A 72 -27.08 -19.23 8.24
C ARG A 72 -27.48 -20.62 8.74
N GLY A 73 -26.96 -21.66 8.09
CA GLY A 73 -27.21 -23.06 8.47
C GLY A 73 -26.70 -23.46 9.86
N SER A 74 -25.81 -22.68 10.48
CA SER A 74 -25.34 -22.89 11.85
C SER A 74 -24.98 -21.56 12.53
N SER A 75 -25.41 -21.41 13.78
CA SER A 75 -24.99 -20.34 14.69
C SER A 75 -23.85 -20.76 15.64
N LEU A 76 -23.35 -22.00 15.50
CA LEU A 76 -22.25 -22.51 16.32
C LEU A 76 -20.91 -22.22 15.65
N TYR A 77 -20.01 -21.61 16.42
CA TYR A 77 -18.60 -21.46 16.10
C TYR A 77 -17.78 -22.02 17.24
N ILE A 78 -16.86 -22.94 16.93
CA ILE A 78 -15.96 -23.55 17.91
C ILE A 78 -14.55 -23.03 17.61
N GLY A 79 -13.99 -22.27 18.54
CA GLY A 79 -12.58 -21.90 18.52
C GLY A 79 -11.77 -22.85 19.39
N ILE A 80 -10.64 -23.32 18.88
CA ILE A 80 -9.67 -24.10 19.66
C ILE A 80 -8.42 -23.24 19.79
N ASP A 81 -8.06 -22.91 21.02
CA ASP A 81 -6.86 -22.14 21.33
C ASP A 81 -5.75 -23.06 21.84
N ILE A 82 -4.61 -23.04 21.17
CA ILE A 82 -3.45 -23.86 21.51
C ILE A 82 -2.63 -23.08 22.54
N GLN A 83 -2.58 -23.59 23.78
CA GLN A 83 -1.96 -22.87 24.91
C GLN A 83 -0.42 -22.80 24.81
N ASP A 84 0.22 -23.85 24.28
CA ASP A 84 1.66 -23.88 24.08
C ASP A 84 1.99 -23.58 22.61
N GLU A 85 2.71 -22.50 22.36
CA GLU A 85 3.11 -22.10 21.01
C GLU A 85 4.02 -23.15 20.33
N ALA A 86 4.75 -23.96 21.11
CA ALA A 86 5.56 -25.05 20.58
C ALA A 86 4.73 -26.18 19.93
N ASP A 87 3.48 -26.34 20.36
CA ASP A 87 2.56 -27.35 19.82
C ASP A 87 1.77 -26.85 18.60
N LEU A 88 1.86 -25.56 18.26
CA LEU A 88 1.04 -24.94 17.23
C LEU A 88 1.30 -25.55 15.84
N GLU A 89 2.56 -25.78 15.48
CA GLU A 89 2.92 -26.41 14.20
C GLU A 89 2.36 -27.83 14.11
N ARG A 90 2.54 -28.62 15.18
CA ARG A 90 2.03 -29.99 15.25
C ARG A 90 0.50 -30.05 15.16
N ALA A 91 -0.20 -29.14 15.84
CA ALA A 91 -1.66 -29.05 15.78
C ALA A 91 -2.13 -28.68 14.36
N ASN A 92 -1.40 -27.79 13.67
CA ASN A 92 -1.66 -27.43 12.29
C ASN A 92 -1.40 -28.58 11.30
N ASP A 93 -0.35 -29.37 11.54
CA ASP A 93 -0.06 -30.57 10.74
C ASP A 93 -1.20 -31.58 10.89
N LEU A 94 -1.65 -31.86 12.11
CA LEU A 94 -2.81 -32.71 12.37
C LEU A 94 -4.08 -32.15 11.69
N PHE A 95 -4.27 -30.84 11.70
CA PHE A 95 -5.41 -30.20 11.03
C PHE A 95 -5.41 -30.49 9.52
N ASN A 96 -4.23 -30.43 8.90
CA ASN A 96 -4.05 -30.67 7.47
C ASN A 96 -4.07 -32.15 7.10
N GLU A 97 -3.43 -33.02 7.87
CA GLU A 97 -3.43 -34.47 7.68
C GLU A 97 -4.84 -35.06 7.73
N ASN A 98 -5.64 -34.61 8.69
CA ASN A 98 -7.04 -35.02 8.82
C ASN A 98 -7.97 -34.33 7.80
N LYS A 99 -7.41 -33.48 6.91
CA LYS A 99 -8.15 -32.77 5.86
C LYS A 99 -9.31 -31.94 6.40
N TYR A 100 -9.18 -31.39 7.60
CA TYR A 100 -10.25 -30.58 8.17
C TYR A 100 -10.51 -29.31 7.35
N HIS A 101 -9.51 -28.82 6.60
CA HIS A 101 -9.66 -27.73 5.64
C HIS A 101 -10.59 -28.06 4.45
N GLU A 102 -10.82 -29.33 4.12
CA GLU A 102 -11.74 -29.74 3.04
C GLU A 102 -13.21 -29.63 3.47
N ALA A 103 -13.49 -29.63 4.78
CA ALA A 103 -14.82 -29.40 5.30
C ALA A 103 -15.15 -27.90 5.30
N ASN A 104 -16.39 -27.57 4.91
CA ASN A 104 -16.83 -26.18 4.73
C ASN A 104 -16.61 -25.34 6.00
N MET A 105 -15.88 -24.22 5.86
CA MET A 105 -15.68 -23.16 6.86
C MET A 105 -14.75 -23.49 8.06
N ASN A 106 -14.01 -24.59 8.00
CA ASN A 106 -12.91 -24.81 8.94
C ASN A 106 -11.68 -24.02 8.50
N GLU A 107 -11.06 -23.29 9.43
CA GLU A 107 -9.87 -22.49 9.15
C GLU A 107 -8.78 -22.74 10.19
N SER A 108 -7.54 -22.81 9.73
CA SER A 108 -6.37 -22.67 10.59
C SER A 108 -5.87 -21.24 10.52
N ARG A 109 -5.65 -20.61 11.69
CA ARG A 109 -5.05 -19.27 11.77
C ARG A 109 -3.61 -19.29 11.24
N LEU A 110 -2.84 -20.32 11.56
CA LEU A 110 -1.44 -20.43 11.13
C LEU A 110 -1.33 -20.54 9.60
N ASP A 111 -2.17 -21.37 8.98
CA ASP A 111 -2.19 -21.50 7.51
C ASP A 111 -2.66 -20.21 6.83
N SER A 112 -3.74 -19.60 7.33
CA SER A 112 -4.23 -18.32 6.83
C SER A 112 -3.18 -17.22 6.89
N GLU A 113 -2.47 -17.10 8.02
CA GLU A 113 -1.35 -16.17 8.15
C GLU A 113 -0.20 -16.49 7.19
N ASN A 114 0.17 -17.76 7.07
CA ASN A 114 1.26 -18.19 6.20
C ASN A 114 0.93 -17.96 4.72
N ILE A 115 -0.29 -18.24 4.30
CA ILE A 115 -0.78 -17.96 2.94
C ILE A 115 -0.76 -16.45 2.68
N GLN A 116 -1.27 -15.65 3.61
CA GLN A 116 -1.28 -14.19 3.48
C GLN A 116 0.14 -13.62 3.41
N LYS A 117 1.05 -14.08 4.30
CA LYS A 117 2.47 -13.69 4.30
C LYS A 117 3.15 -14.07 2.98
N LYS A 118 2.93 -15.28 2.47
CA LYS A 118 3.50 -15.74 1.19
C LYS A 118 2.98 -14.93 0.01
N GLN A 119 1.68 -14.69 -0.08
CA GLN A 119 1.07 -13.90 -1.15
C GLN A 119 1.57 -12.44 -1.12
N MET A 120 1.49 -11.80 0.05
CA MET A 120 1.92 -10.41 0.21
C MET A 120 3.42 -10.25 -0.03
N GLY A 121 4.23 -11.19 0.48
CA GLY A 121 5.68 -11.21 0.24
C GLY A 121 6.02 -11.36 -1.24
N LEU A 122 5.33 -12.26 -1.96
CA LEU A 122 5.50 -12.42 -3.40
C LEU A 122 5.11 -11.14 -4.17
N THR A 123 3.97 -10.54 -3.83
CA THR A 123 3.53 -9.28 -4.45
C THR A 123 4.52 -8.15 -4.19
N MET A 124 5.00 -7.99 -2.95
CA MET A 124 6.01 -7.00 -2.60
C MET A 124 7.32 -7.21 -3.38
N PHE A 125 7.76 -8.46 -3.52
CA PHE A 125 8.95 -8.80 -4.30
C PHE A 125 8.77 -8.41 -5.77
N ILE A 126 7.68 -8.82 -6.41
CA ILE A 126 7.42 -8.53 -7.83
C ILE A 126 7.34 -7.02 -8.06
N VAL A 127 6.52 -6.31 -7.27
CA VAL A 127 6.31 -4.87 -7.43
C VAL A 127 7.61 -4.09 -7.13
N GLY A 128 8.33 -4.48 -6.08
CA GLY A 128 9.60 -3.85 -5.71
C GLY A 128 10.69 -4.07 -6.76
N PHE A 129 10.84 -5.30 -7.26
CA PHE A 129 11.82 -5.64 -8.29
C PHE A 129 11.51 -4.94 -9.62
N LEU A 130 10.25 -4.98 -10.07
CA LEU A 130 9.84 -4.36 -11.32
C LEU A 130 9.97 -2.84 -11.24
N GLY A 131 9.58 -2.26 -10.09
CA GLY A 131 9.76 -0.85 -9.78
C GLY A 131 11.23 -0.43 -9.86
N LEU A 132 12.12 -1.10 -9.12
CA LEU A 132 13.55 -0.82 -9.15
C LEU A 132 14.14 -0.95 -10.56
N THR A 133 13.78 -2.00 -11.28
CA THR A 133 14.23 -2.25 -12.66
C THR A 133 13.82 -1.09 -13.58
N PHE A 134 12.58 -0.63 -13.48
CA PHE A 134 12.09 0.52 -14.25
C PHE A 134 12.79 1.83 -13.87
N LEU A 135 13.05 2.05 -12.58
CA LEU A 135 13.78 3.23 -12.10
C LEU A 135 15.21 3.27 -12.62
N VAL A 136 15.93 2.14 -12.56
CA VAL A 136 17.30 2.06 -13.07
C VAL A 136 17.31 2.22 -14.59
N THR A 137 16.39 1.54 -15.30
CA THR A 137 16.30 1.61 -16.76
C THR A 137 15.98 3.02 -17.26
N SER A 138 15.01 3.69 -16.66
CA SER A 138 14.68 5.07 -17.02
C SER A 138 15.83 6.05 -16.72
N GLY A 139 16.53 5.87 -15.60
CA GLY A 139 17.75 6.60 -15.28
C GLY A 139 18.88 6.39 -16.31
N CYS A 140 19.12 5.14 -16.72
CA CYS A 140 20.09 4.80 -17.77
C CYS A 140 19.72 5.46 -19.12
N ILE A 141 18.45 5.42 -19.52
CA ILE A 141 17.98 6.04 -20.77
C ILE A 141 18.24 7.55 -20.75
N LEU A 142 17.89 8.22 -19.64
CA LEU A 142 18.15 9.65 -19.45
C LEU A 142 19.65 9.97 -19.49
N TYR A 143 20.47 9.17 -18.81
CA TYR A 143 21.92 9.30 -18.81
C TYR A 143 22.50 9.20 -20.22
N PHE A 144 22.16 8.15 -20.98
CA PHE A 144 22.65 7.96 -22.35
C PHE A 144 22.19 9.10 -23.27
N LYS A 145 20.93 9.53 -23.16
CA LYS A 145 20.43 10.68 -23.91
C LYS A 145 21.24 11.96 -23.64
N GLN A 146 21.60 12.22 -22.37
CA GLN A 146 22.42 13.40 -22.04
C GLN A 146 23.87 13.27 -22.52
N MET A 147 24.41 12.06 -22.48
CA MET A 147 25.73 11.75 -23.00
C MET A 147 25.80 12.00 -24.51
N ASP A 148 24.87 11.43 -25.27
CA ASP A 148 24.79 11.62 -26.73
C ASP A 148 24.62 13.10 -27.10
N GLN A 149 23.71 13.81 -26.42
CA GLN A 149 23.53 15.25 -26.63
C GLN A 149 24.80 16.07 -26.35
N THR A 150 25.60 15.67 -25.36
CA THR A 150 26.86 16.36 -25.05
C THR A 150 27.89 16.12 -26.16
N GLU A 151 28.00 14.89 -26.65
CA GLU A 151 28.92 14.55 -27.75
C GLU A 151 28.53 15.26 -29.06
N ASP A 152 27.24 15.33 -29.38
CA ASP A 152 26.72 16.07 -30.54
C ASP A 152 27.01 17.59 -30.43
N GLU A 153 26.91 18.16 -29.23
CA GLU A 153 27.21 19.57 -28.96
C GLU A 153 28.73 19.87 -28.87
N LYS A 154 29.62 18.87 -28.98
CA LYS A 154 31.07 19.04 -28.82
C LYS A 154 31.66 20.10 -29.73
N THR A 155 31.28 20.11 -31.01
CA THR A 155 31.75 21.11 -31.99
C THR A 155 31.34 22.53 -31.58
N ASN A 156 30.12 22.70 -31.05
CA ASN A 156 29.64 24.00 -30.56
C ASN A 156 30.46 24.45 -29.34
N TYR A 157 30.79 23.52 -28.44
CA TYR A 157 31.67 23.83 -27.31
C TYR A 157 33.06 24.26 -27.80
N THR A 158 33.64 23.60 -28.80
CA THR A 158 34.92 24.02 -29.41
C THR A 158 34.85 25.45 -29.96
N ILE A 159 33.76 25.81 -30.65
CA ILE A 159 33.57 27.18 -31.18
C ILE A 159 33.50 28.19 -30.03
N LEU A 160 32.71 27.92 -28.99
CA LEU A 160 32.59 28.81 -27.82
C LEU A 160 33.94 28.98 -27.09
N ARG A 161 34.73 27.90 -27.00
CA ARG A 161 36.11 27.97 -26.46
C ARG A 161 37.02 28.85 -27.31
N LYS A 162 36.91 28.79 -28.65
CA LYS A 162 37.65 29.68 -29.56
C LYS A 162 37.22 31.15 -29.47
N LEU A 163 35.96 31.40 -29.07
CA LEU A 163 35.43 32.75 -28.82
C LEU A 163 35.81 33.30 -27.42
N GLY A 164 36.55 32.55 -26.60
CA GLY A 164 37.09 33.02 -25.32
C GLY A 164 36.31 32.56 -24.08
N PHE A 165 35.30 31.71 -24.21
CA PHE A 165 34.62 31.14 -23.03
C PHE A 165 35.53 30.16 -22.29
N THR A 166 35.51 30.23 -20.95
CA THR A 166 36.27 29.28 -20.13
C THR A 166 35.53 27.94 -20.02
N GLN A 167 36.26 26.88 -19.63
CA GLN A 167 35.64 25.58 -19.33
C GLN A 167 34.61 25.68 -18.20
N GLY A 168 34.82 26.60 -17.24
CA GLY A 168 33.90 26.83 -16.13
C GLY A 168 32.58 27.46 -16.59
N ASP A 169 32.62 28.39 -17.54
CA ASP A 169 31.42 29.03 -18.10
C ASP A 169 30.55 28.02 -18.84
N LEU A 170 31.20 27.16 -19.65
CA LEU A 170 30.53 26.08 -20.37
C LEU A 170 29.93 25.05 -19.41
N LEU A 171 30.70 24.65 -18.38
CA LEU A 171 30.25 23.67 -17.40
C LEU A 171 29.03 24.16 -16.60
N ARG A 172 28.99 25.44 -16.21
CA ARG A 172 27.83 26.03 -15.54
C ARG A 172 26.56 25.97 -16.40
N GLY A 173 26.69 26.28 -17.69
CA GLY A 173 25.58 26.18 -18.64
C GLY A 173 25.05 24.74 -18.77
N ILE A 174 25.95 23.77 -18.86
CA ILE A 174 25.59 22.35 -18.92
C ILE A 174 24.94 21.87 -17.61
N GLN A 175 25.49 22.26 -16.45
CA GLN A 175 24.89 21.92 -15.16
C GLN A 175 23.46 22.43 -15.04
N ALA A 176 23.17 23.64 -15.53
CA ALA A 176 21.81 24.17 -15.58
C ALA A 176 20.91 23.37 -16.54
N LYS A 177 21.39 23.02 -17.75
CA LYS A 177 20.66 22.15 -18.69
C LYS A 177 20.33 20.79 -18.07
N GLN A 178 21.30 20.15 -17.40
CA GLN A 178 21.12 18.85 -16.76
C GLN A 178 20.23 18.93 -15.53
N ALA A 179 20.33 19.98 -14.72
CA ALA A 179 19.40 20.21 -13.62
C ALA A 179 17.95 20.32 -14.11
N PHE A 180 17.71 20.95 -15.26
CA PHE A 180 16.38 20.99 -15.87
C PHE A 180 15.94 19.61 -16.41
N ASN A 181 16.81 18.95 -17.17
CA ASN A 181 16.52 17.66 -17.80
C ASN A 181 16.28 16.52 -16.81
N PHE A 182 16.97 16.51 -15.67
CA PHE A 182 16.74 15.53 -14.59
C PHE A 182 15.74 16.02 -13.54
N GLY A 183 15.74 17.33 -13.24
CA GLY A 183 14.93 17.91 -12.18
C GLY A 183 13.43 17.93 -12.49
N ILE A 184 13.03 18.22 -13.73
CA ILE A 184 11.60 18.21 -14.10
C ILE A 184 11.00 16.80 -13.98
N PRO A 185 11.57 15.75 -14.61
CA PRO A 185 11.06 14.39 -14.44
C PRO A 185 11.03 13.94 -12.97
N LEU A 186 12.09 14.25 -12.21
CA LEU A 186 12.16 13.95 -10.78
C LEU A 186 11.01 14.62 -10.01
N ALA A 187 10.79 15.92 -10.21
CA ALA A 187 9.73 16.66 -9.53
C ALA A 187 8.33 16.14 -9.89
N ILE A 188 8.09 15.84 -11.17
CA ILE A 188 6.82 15.25 -11.62
C ILE A 188 6.62 13.87 -10.99
N GLY A 189 7.67 13.04 -10.96
CA GLY A 189 7.63 11.71 -10.34
C GLY A 189 7.31 11.79 -8.84
N LEU A 190 8.00 12.66 -8.10
CA LEU A 190 7.74 12.88 -6.68
C LEU A 190 6.31 13.38 -6.44
N LEU A 191 5.83 14.33 -7.24
CA LEU A 191 4.46 14.82 -7.13
C LEU A 191 3.44 13.72 -7.42
N HIS A 192 3.66 12.92 -8.47
CA HIS A 192 2.82 11.77 -8.78
C HIS A 192 2.79 10.75 -7.64
N SER A 193 3.95 10.37 -7.07
CA SER A 193 4.04 9.46 -5.93
C SER A 193 3.30 9.99 -4.70
N TYR A 194 3.41 11.28 -4.41
CA TYR A 194 2.70 11.91 -3.29
C TYR A 194 1.18 11.80 -3.47
N PHE A 195 0.66 12.16 -4.64
CA PHE A 195 -0.78 12.08 -4.91
C PHE A 195 -1.28 10.63 -4.94
N ALA A 196 -0.49 9.69 -5.47
CA ALA A 196 -0.84 8.28 -5.48
C ALA A 196 -0.99 7.72 -4.06
N VAL A 197 -0.03 7.99 -3.17
CA VAL A 197 -0.10 7.54 -1.76
C VAL A 197 -1.23 8.25 -1.01
N LYS A 198 -1.42 9.55 -1.23
CA LYS A 198 -2.54 10.30 -0.63
C LYS A 198 -3.90 9.76 -1.07
N SER A 199 -4.06 9.38 -2.33
CA SER A 199 -5.24 8.69 -2.83
C SER A 199 -5.40 7.30 -2.19
N GLY A 200 -4.29 6.55 -2.03
CA GLY A 200 -4.29 5.28 -1.29
C GLY A 200 -4.78 5.42 0.14
N TRP A 201 -4.34 6.44 0.88
CA TRP A 201 -4.85 6.74 2.23
C TRP A 201 -6.35 7.06 2.19
N PHE A 202 -6.83 7.77 1.15
CA PHE A 202 -8.26 7.98 0.99
C PHE A 202 -9.03 6.65 0.94
N PHE A 203 -8.54 5.65 0.21
CA PHE A 203 -9.20 4.35 0.06
C PHE A 203 -8.98 3.39 1.24
N PHE A 204 -7.77 3.30 1.79
CA PHE A 204 -7.42 2.26 2.77
C PHE A 204 -7.45 2.73 4.22
N GLY A 205 -7.54 4.04 4.47
CA GLY A 205 -7.57 4.60 5.83
C GLY A 205 -6.22 4.56 6.57
N THR A 206 -5.19 3.96 5.97
CA THR A 206 -3.87 3.79 6.58
C THR A 206 -2.88 4.86 6.11
N GLU A 207 -2.09 5.37 7.07
CA GLU A 207 -1.04 6.36 6.81
C GLU A 207 0.27 5.65 6.39
N LEU A 208 0.69 5.84 5.14
CA LEU A 208 1.87 5.17 4.56
C LEU A 208 3.02 6.15 4.27
N TRP A 209 3.18 7.16 5.13
CA TRP A 209 4.22 8.18 5.02
C TRP A 209 5.66 7.63 5.02
N TRP A 210 6.01 6.72 5.94
CA TRP A 210 7.35 6.14 5.99
C TRP A 210 7.73 5.36 4.73
N PRO A 211 6.93 4.39 4.24
CA PRO A 211 7.21 3.73 2.97
C PRO A 211 7.34 4.69 1.79
N MET A 212 6.46 5.70 1.72
CA MET A 212 6.51 6.72 0.67
C MET A 212 7.84 7.48 0.67
N LEU A 213 8.27 7.98 1.83
CA LEU A 213 9.51 8.75 1.95
C LEU A 213 10.74 7.92 1.60
N ILE A 214 10.77 6.64 1.97
CA ILE A 214 11.86 5.72 1.62
C ILE A 214 11.96 5.56 0.09
N VAL A 215 10.83 5.29 -0.58
CA VAL A 215 10.80 5.10 -2.04
C VAL A 215 11.14 6.39 -2.78
N MET A 216 10.61 7.53 -2.33
CA MET A 216 10.96 8.84 -2.87
C MET A 216 12.45 9.15 -2.69
N GLY A 217 13.00 8.87 -1.52
CA GLY A 217 14.43 9.05 -1.24
C GLY A 217 15.31 8.18 -2.15
N LEU A 218 14.94 6.91 -2.34
CA LEU A 218 15.64 6.01 -3.25
C LEU A 218 15.56 6.51 -4.71
N TYR A 219 14.37 6.97 -5.13
CA TYR A 219 14.16 7.53 -6.46
C TYR A 219 15.03 8.77 -6.70
N THR A 220 15.02 9.72 -5.77
CA THR A 220 15.87 10.91 -5.82
C THR A 220 17.36 10.56 -5.81
N ALA A 221 17.79 9.60 -4.99
CA ALA A 221 19.18 9.16 -4.93
C ALA A 221 19.64 8.57 -6.27
N LEU A 222 18.86 7.67 -6.87
CA LEU A 222 19.18 7.07 -8.16
C LEU A 222 19.24 8.12 -9.27
N TYR A 223 18.26 9.03 -9.36
CA TYR A 223 18.28 10.11 -10.35
C TYR A 223 19.48 11.04 -10.17
N SER A 224 19.85 11.34 -8.92
CA SER A 224 21.00 12.18 -8.61
C SER A 224 22.31 11.53 -9.04
N ILE A 225 22.45 10.20 -8.90
CA ILE A 225 23.62 9.45 -9.39
C ILE A 225 23.75 9.62 -10.91
N PHE A 226 22.67 9.39 -11.67
CA PHE A 226 22.71 9.55 -13.13
C PHE A 226 22.98 11.01 -13.56
N ALA A 227 22.40 11.98 -12.86
CA ALA A 227 22.65 13.40 -13.13
C ALA A 227 24.12 13.78 -12.91
N VAL A 228 24.73 13.29 -11.81
CA VAL A 228 26.16 13.50 -11.54
C VAL A 228 27.03 12.84 -12.60
N LEU A 229 26.71 11.59 -12.98
CA LEU A 229 27.43 10.89 -14.05
C LEU A 229 27.37 11.66 -15.37
N SER A 230 26.20 12.21 -15.74
CA SER A 230 26.07 13.05 -16.94
C SER A 230 26.93 14.31 -16.87
N VAL A 231 26.95 15.03 -15.74
CA VAL A 231 27.80 16.22 -15.56
C VAL A 231 29.28 15.88 -15.66
N VAL A 232 29.71 14.77 -15.05
CA VAL A 232 31.10 14.29 -15.10
C VAL A 232 31.50 13.96 -16.53
N HIS A 233 30.64 13.27 -17.28
CA HIS A 233 30.86 13.00 -18.69
C HIS A 233 30.98 14.31 -19.49
N SER A 234 30.05 15.24 -19.33
CA SER A 234 30.10 16.52 -20.07
C SER A 234 31.34 17.35 -19.75
N LYS A 235 31.81 17.33 -18.51
CA LYS A 235 33.09 17.95 -18.13
C LYS A 235 34.27 17.36 -18.90
N LYS A 236 34.28 16.04 -19.10
CA LYS A 236 35.32 15.36 -19.88
C LYS A 236 35.30 15.82 -21.34
N VAL A 237 34.12 15.85 -21.97
CA VAL A 237 33.96 16.30 -23.37
C VAL A 237 34.40 17.75 -23.57
N ILE A 238 34.05 18.67 -22.67
CA ILE A 238 34.51 20.08 -22.71
C ILE A 238 36.04 20.18 -22.55
N ARG A 239 36.65 19.33 -21.73
CA ARG A 239 38.10 19.33 -21.56
C ARG A 239 38.81 18.93 -22.85
N GLU A 240 38.25 17.97 -23.58
CA GLU A 240 38.77 17.43 -24.83
C GLU A 240 38.43 18.29 -26.07
N SER A 241 37.60 19.34 -25.95
CA SER A 241 37.20 20.21 -27.07
C SER A 241 38.20 21.33 -27.41
N LEU A 242 39.50 21.00 -27.43
CA LEU A 242 40.60 21.91 -27.81
C LEU A 242 41.44 21.34 -28.94
#